data_AF-A0A2J8FIW7-F1
#
_entry.id   AF-A0A2J8FIW7-F1
#
_cell.length_a   1.000
_cell.length_b   1.000
_cell.length_c   1.000
_cell.angle_alpha   90.00
_cell.angle_beta   90.00
_cell.angle_gamma   90.00
#
_symmetry.space_group_name_H-M   'P 1'
#
loop_
_entity.id
_entity.type
_entity.pdbx_description
1 polymer ?
#
loop_
_entity_poly.entity_id
_entity_poly.type
_entity_poly.pdbx_seq_one_letter_code
_entity_poly.pdbx_strand_id
1 'polypeptide(L)'
;MQFSYAALIALTARSVTANPLTPRSQPGWEFPESMPLAARQTTPEPGTPLYLCHESCGTSITLSREEGYCTNWQYIARLDACLLCANEHNIWQYYGNSVTAAATTCGFTATPARL
;
A
#
# COMPACT_ATOMS: atom_id res chain seq x y z
N MET A 1 8.60 -21.67 54.30
CA MET A 1 8.44 -20.72 53.17
C MET A 1 7.00 -20.23 53.19
N GLN A 2 6.75 -19.08 53.82
CA GLN A 2 5.44 -18.44 53.89
C GLN A 2 5.36 -17.40 52.78
N PHE A 3 4.49 -17.60 51.79
CA PHE A 3 4.20 -16.58 50.79
C PHE A 3 3.05 -15.71 51.32
N SER A 4 3.40 -14.52 51.80
CA SER A 4 2.45 -13.49 52.20
C SER A 4 1.78 -12.90 50.96
N TYR A 5 0.48 -13.15 50.82
CA TYR A 5 -0.40 -12.39 49.94
C TYR A 5 -0.74 -11.07 50.63
N ALA A 6 0.01 -10.01 50.35
CA ALA A 6 -0.39 -8.65 50.67
C ALA A 6 -0.39 -7.84 49.37
N ALA A 7 -1.62 -7.59 48.91
CA ALA A 7 -1.95 -6.71 47.82
C ALA A 7 -1.41 -5.30 48.03
N LEU A 8 -1.11 -4.60 46.93
CA LEU A 8 -1.40 -3.19 46.68
C LEU A 8 -0.88 -2.82 45.29
N ILE A 9 -1.60 -3.23 44.25
CA ILE A 9 -1.46 -2.60 42.93
C ILE A 9 -2.22 -1.29 43.02
N ALA A 10 -1.50 -0.18 43.21
CA ALA A 10 -2.04 1.16 43.08
C ALA A 10 -2.38 1.39 41.59
N LEU A 11 -3.61 1.05 41.20
CA LEU A 11 -4.15 1.38 39.89
C LEU A 11 -4.44 2.89 39.87
N THR A 12 -3.46 3.69 39.47
CA THR A 12 -3.68 5.10 39.16
C THR A 12 -4.52 5.16 37.90
N ALA A 13 -5.83 5.33 38.06
CA ALA A 13 -6.74 5.61 36.96
C ALA A 13 -6.31 6.96 36.36
N ARG A 14 -5.56 6.91 35.25
CA ARG A 14 -5.42 8.07 34.37
C ARG A 14 -6.81 8.32 33.80
N SER A 15 -7.45 9.39 34.22
CA SER A 15 -8.66 9.90 33.59
C SER A 15 -8.35 10.14 32.12
N VAL A 16 -8.83 9.26 31.23
CA VAL A 16 -8.92 9.56 29.81
C VAL A 16 -9.98 10.65 29.72
N THR A 17 -9.55 11.91 29.65
CA THR A 17 -10.45 12.99 29.29
C THR A 17 -10.89 12.70 27.86
N ALA A 18 -12.14 12.25 27.68
CA ALA A 18 -12.74 12.21 26.37
C ALA A 18 -12.70 13.65 25.83
N ASN A 19 -11.86 13.91 24.84
CA ASN A 19 -11.95 15.14 24.09
C ASN A 19 -13.39 15.21 23.55
N PRO A 20 -14.13 16.30 23.75
CA PRO A 20 -15.44 16.43 23.14
C PRO A 20 -15.26 16.24 21.64
N LEU A 21 -16.05 15.34 21.05
CA LEU A 21 -16.21 15.24 19.60
C LEU A 21 -16.85 16.55 19.15
N THR A 22 -16.05 17.59 18.98
CA THR A 22 -16.48 18.79 18.26
C THR A 22 -16.78 18.33 16.84
N PRO A 23 -18.02 18.51 16.35
CA PRO A 23 -18.32 18.31 14.95
C PRO A 23 -17.40 19.24 14.18
N ARG A 24 -16.41 18.66 13.51
CA ARG A 24 -15.57 19.40 12.58
C ARG A 24 -16.46 19.73 11.39
N SER A 25 -17.18 20.85 11.47
CA SER A 25 -17.86 21.46 10.34
C SER A 25 -16.79 22.00 9.39
N GLN A 26 -16.07 21.10 8.71
CA GLN A 26 -15.49 21.50 7.44
C GLN A 26 -16.68 21.78 6.52
N PRO A 27 -16.69 22.90 5.78
CA PRO A 27 -17.55 22.97 4.62
C PRO A 27 -17.24 21.70 3.81
N GLY A 28 -18.24 20.82 3.69
CA GLY A 28 -18.09 19.58 2.95
C GLY A 28 -17.72 19.98 1.54
N TRP A 29 -16.48 19.71 1.14
CA TRP A 29 -16.13 19.86 -0.26
C TRP A 29 -16.83 18.71 -0.98
N GLU A 30 -17.95 19.03 -1.63
CA GLU A 30 -18.68 18.10 -2.47
C GLU A 30 -18.01 18.06 -3.84
N PHE A 31 -17.73 16.86 -4.32
CA PHE A 31 -17.23 16.66 -5.67
C PHE A 31 -18.28 17.18 -6.66
N PRO A 32 -17.96 18.16 -7.52
CA PRO A 32 -18.89 18.63 -8.53
C PRO A 32 -19.29 17.49 -9.46
N GLU A 33 -20.54 17.43 -9.94
CA GLU A 33 -20.98 16.46 -10.95
C GLU A 33 -20.17 16.58 -12.26
N SER A 34 -19.64 17.77 -12.55
CA SER A 34 -18.74 18.02 -13.67
C SER A 34 -17.34 17.42 -13.48
N MET A 35 -16.99 16.98 -12.27
CA MET A 35 -15.75 16.28 -12.01
C MET A 35 -15.96 14.80 -12.33
N PRO A 36 -15.24 14.23 -13.31
CA PRO A 36 -15.47 12.87 -13.75
C PRO A 36 -14.86 11.91 -12.72
N LEU A 37 -15.57 11.68 -11.61
CA LEU A 37 -15.20 10.72 -10.58
C LEU A 37 -15.00 9.33 -11.20
N ALA A 38 -15.83 8.96 -12.17
CA ALA A 38 -15.70 7.74 -12.96
C ALA A 38 -14.34 7.63 -13.67
N ALA A 39 -13.76 8.74 -14.15
CA ALA A 39 -12.43 8.71 -14.79
C ALA A 39 -11.31 8.44 -13.79
N ARG A 40 -11.48 8.79 -12.50
CA ARG A 40 -10.57 8.43 -11.41
C ARG A 40 -10.75 6.99 -10.92
N GLN A 41 -11.90 6.39 -11.20
CA GLN A 41 -12.23 5.00 -10.87
C GLN A 41 -11.83 4.02 -11.98
N THR A 42 -10.99 4.43 -12.93
CA THR A 42 -10.38 3.52 -13.92
C THR A 42 -9.46 2.48 -13.29
N THR A 43 -9.33 2.47 -11.96
CA THR A 43 -8.83 1.34 -11.18
C THR A 43 -9.61 0.07 -11.58
N PRO A 44 -8.91 -0.97 -12.05
CA PRO A 44 -9.54 -2.26 -12.34
C PRO A 44 -10.35 -2.77 -11.14
N GLU A 45 -11.40 -3.56 -11.39
CA GLU A 45 -12.23 -4.09 -10.30
C GLU A 45 -11.40 -5.05 -9.41
N PRO A 46 -11.47 -4.93 -8.07
CA PRO A 46 -10.75 -5.80 -7.15
C PRO A 46 -10.95 -7.29 -7.44
N GLY A 47 -9.86 -8.07 -7.38
CA GLY A 47 -9.89 -9.51 -7.63
C GLY A 47 -9.84 -9.91 -9.12
N THR A 48 -9.93 -8.96 -10.06
CA THR A 48 -9.67 -9.25 -11.48
C THR A 48 -8.17 -9.46 -11.74
N PRO A 49 -7.77 -10.22 -12.78
CA PRO A 49 -6.36 -10.37 -13.14
C PRO A 49 -5.65 -9.04 -13.40
N LEU A 50 -6.34 -8.11 -14.07
CA LEU A 50 -5.85 -6.76 -14.31
C LEU A 50 -5.63 -5.98 -12.99
N TYR A 51 -6.53 -6.10 -12.02
CA TYR A 51 -6.36 -5.48 -10.70
C TYR A 51 -5.15 -6.04 -9.97
N LEU A 52 -4.99 -7.36 -9.93
CA LEU A 52 -3.85 -7.99 -9.25
C LEU A 52 -2.52 -7.61 -9.90
N CYS A 53 -2.50 -7.47 -11.24
CA CYS A 53 -1.34 -6.98 -11.96
C CYS A 53 -1.01 -5.53 -11.61
N HIS A 54 -2.04 -4.66 -11.66
CA HIS A 54 -1.93 -3.25 -11.31
C HIS A 54 -1.47 -3.06 -9.85
N GLU A 55 -2.06 -3.78 -8.91
CA GLU A 55 -1.71 -3.78 -7.50
C GLU A 55 -0.26 -4.24 -7.29
N SER A 56 0.19 -5.29 -7.98
CA SER A 56 1.55 -5.79 -7.82
C SER A 56 2.59 -4.78 -8.36
N CYS A 57 2.36 -4.19 -9.53
CA CYS A 57 3.22 -3.16 -10.09
C CYS A 57 3.26 -1.88 -9.23
N GLY A 58 2.11 -1.45 -8.70
CA GLY A 58 2.05 -0.29 -7.80
C GLY A 58 2.71 -0.56 -6.45
N THR A 59 2.50 -1.76 -5.89
CA THR A 59 3.06 -2.16 -4.60
C THR A 59 4.57 -2.34 -4.68
N SER A 60 5.12 -2.88 -5.77
CA SER A 60 6.57 -2.99 -5.92
C SER A 60 7.27 -1.63 -5.89
N ILE A 61 6.65 -0.58 -6.47
CA ILE A 61 7.18 0.81 -6.39
C ILE A 61 7.03 1.39 -4.99
N THR A 62 5.95 1.04 -4.28
CA THR A 62 5.74 1.52 -2.91
C THR A 62 6.78 0.93 -1.98
N LEU A 63 6.98 -0.39 -2.05
CA LEU A 63 7.98 -1.11 -1.26
C LEU A 63 9.40 -0.69 -1.61
N SER A 64 9.68 -0.27 -2.85
CA SER A 64 11.01 0.20 -3.24
C SER A 64 11.43 1.53 -2.59
N ARG A 65 10.56 2.15 -1.79
CA ARG A 65 10.86 3.36 -1.01
C ARG A 65 11.33 3.04 0.40
N GLU A 66 11.22 1.79 0.83
CA GLU A 66 11.68 1.33 2.14
C GLU A 66 13.21 1.14 2.14
N GLU A 67 13.84 1.33 3.29
CA GLU A 67 15.27 1.03 3.46
C GLU A 67 15.52 -0.48 3.29
N GLY A 68 16.58 -0.85 2.55
CA GLY A 68 16.96 -2.25 2.38
C GLY A 68 16.00 -3.09 1.54
N TYR A 69 15.09 -2.48 0.77
CA TYR A 69 14.05 -3.19 0.01
C TYR A 69 14.57 -4.25 -0.98
N CYS A 70 15.82 -4.18 -1.41
CA CYS A 70 16.41 -5.15 -2.34
C CYS A 70 16.45 -6.58 -1.81
N THR A 71 16.41 -6.78 -0.49
CA THR A 71 16.31 -8.11 0.14
C THR A 71 14.94 -8.37 0.78
N ASN A 72 14.00 -7.43 0.62
CA ASN A 72 12.63 -7.60 1.11
C ASN A 72 11.87 -8.56 0.18
N TRP A 73 11.49 -9.72 0.72
CA TRP A 73 10.77 -10.76 -0.03
C TRP A 73 9.45 -10.27 -0.62
N GLN A 74 8.77 -9.32 0.03
CA GLN A 74 7.53 -8.74 -0.49
C GLN A 74 7.79 -7.90 -1.74
N TYR A 75 8.87 -7.12 -1.73
CA TYR A 75 9.26 -6.34 -2.91
C TYR A 75 9.57 -7.28 -4.08
N ILE A 76 10.39 -8.30 -3.85
CA ILE A 76 10.79 -9.28 -4.88
C ILE A 76 9.56 -9.99 -5.43
N ALA A 77 8.68 -10.51 -4.56
CA ALA A 77 7.47 -11.20 -5.00
C ALA A 77 6.52 -10.30 -5.81
N ARG A 78 6.36 -9.03 -5.42
CA ARG A 78 5.50 -8.07 -6.14
C ARG A 78 6.12 -7.62 -7.45
N LEU A 79 7.45 -7.45 -7.50
CA LEU A 79 8.19 -7.18 -8.74
C LEU A 79 7.98 -8.33 -9.73
N ASP A 80 8.21 -9.58 -9.31
CA ASP A 80 8.05 -10.76 -10.17
C ASP A 80 6.61 -10.88 -10.68
N ALA A 81 5.62 -10.73 -9.78
CA ALA A 81 4.21 -10.76 -10.15
C ALA A 81 3.84 -9.67 -11.17
N CYS A 82 4.38 -8.46 -11.01
CA CYS A 82 4.19 -7.38 -11.99
C CYS A 82 4.76 -7.75 -13.36
N LEU A 83 6.01 -8.25 -13.40
CA LEU A 83 6.69 -8.56 -14.66
C LEU A 83 6.03 -9.71 -15.42
N LEU A 84 5.33 -10.62 -14.75
CA LEU A 84 4.61 -11.71 -15.42
C LEU A 84 3.42 -11.22 -16.27
N CYS A 85 2.76 -10.13 -15.88
CA CYS A 85 1.46 -9.75 -16.45
C CYS A 85 1.43 -8.36 -17.11
N ALA A 86 2.46 -7.52 -16.90
CA ALA A 86 2.37 -6.11 -17.27
C ALA A 86 2.18 -5.86 -18.78
N ASN A 87 2.73 -6.71 -19.65
CA ASN A 87 2.51 -6.62 -21.10
C ASN A 87 1.15 -7.18 -21.51
N GLU A 88 0.72 -8.31 -20.94
CA GLU A 88 -0.58 -8.94 -21.22
C GLU A 88 -1.73 -7.95 -21.00
N HIS A 89 -1.62 -7.18 -19.91
CA HIS A 89 -2.60 -6.16 -19.56
C HIS A 89 -2.31 -4.77 -20.13
N ASN A 90 -1.24 -4.61 -20.92
CA ASN A 90 -0.79 -3.35 -21.49
C ASN A 90 -0.64 -2.22 -20.45
N ILE A 91 -0.21 -2.55 -19.23
CA ILE A 91 -0.02 -1.58 -18.14
C ILE A 91 1.44 -1.19 -17.95
N TRP A 92 2.37 -1.85 -18.64
CA TRP A 92 3.80 -1.53 -18.54
C TRP A 92 4.10 -0.07 -18.89
N GLN A 93 3.34 0.53 -19.82
CA GLN A 93 3.44 1.96 -20.14
C GLN A 93 3.23 2.90 -18.94
N TYR A 94 2.49 2.47 -17.92
CA TYR A 94 2.22 3.28 -16.72
C TYR A 94 3.24 3.05 -15.60
N TYR A 95 3.80 1.84 -15.52
CA TYR A 95 4.64 1.43 -14.39
C TYR A 95 6.12 1.28 -14.74
N GLY A 96 6.44 1.08 -16.02
CA GLY A 96 7.72 0.53 -16.46
C GLY A 96 8.94 1.33 -16.05
N ASN A 97 8.87 2.65 -16.14
CA ASN A 97 9.99 3.52 -15.76
C ASN A 97 10.33 3.38 -14.26
N SER A 98 9.32 3.43 -13.39
CA SER A 98 9.52 3.36 -11.94
C SER A 98 9.91 1.96 -11.48
N VAL A 99 9.28 0.92 -12.04
CA VAL A 99 9.63 -0.47 -11.75
C VAL A 99 11.06 -0.77 -12.20
N THR A 100 11.46 -0.30 -13.39
CA THR A 100 12.83 -0.49 -13.91
C THR A 100 13.86 0.24 -13.05
N ALA A 101 13.60 1.48 -12.67
CA ALA A 101 14.52 2.25 -11.81
C ALA A 101 14.73 1.56 -10.45
N ALA A 102 13.66 1.06 -9.82
CA ALA A 102 13.74 0.31 -8.57
C ALA A 102 14.53 -1.00 -8.75
N ALA A 103 14.16 -1.82 -9.73
CA ALA A 103 14.82 -3.11 -9.97
C ALA A 103 16.32 -2.94 -10.26
N THR A 104 16.69 -1.97 -11.10
CA THR A 104 18.08 -1.73 -11.49
C THR A 104 18.94 -1.30 -10.31
N THR A 105 18.38 -0.55 -9.36
CA THR A 105 19.07 -0.16 -8.11
C THR A 105 19.48 -1.40 -7.29
N CYS A 106 18.67 -2.46 -7.35
CA CYS A 106 18.96 -3.74 -6.71
C CYS A 106 19.79 -4.70 -7.58
N GLY A 107 20.20 -4.30 -8.78
CA GLY A 107 20.88 -5.18 -9.75
C GLY A 107 19.96 -6.18 -10.45
N PHE A 108 18.65 -6.03 -10.34
CA PHE A 108 17.66 -6.85 -11.03
C PHE A 108 17.34 -6.30 -12.42
N THR A 109 16.89 -7.18 -13.31
CA THR A 109 16.38 -6.79 -14.63
C THR A 109 14.86 -6.71 -14.58
N ALA A 110 14.28 -5.62 -15.06
CA ALA A 110 12.83 -5.45 -15.17
C ALA A 110 12.40 -5.52 -16.64
N THR A 111 12.24 -6.73 -17.16
CA THR A 111 11.68 -6.97 -18.49
C THR A 111 10.42 -7.81 -18.34
N PRO A 112 9.23 -7.26 -18.61
CA PRO A 112 8.01 -8.03 -18.46
C PRO A 112 7.96 -9.16 -19.50
N ALA A 113 7.44 -10.31 -19.07
CA ALA A 113 7.16 -11.41 -19.96
C ALA A 113 6.10 -11.01 -21.00
N ARG A 114 6.06 -11.74 -22.11
CA ARG A 114 4.89 -11.83 -22.96
C ARG A 114 4.45 -13.29 -22.85
N LEU A 115 3.47 -13.55 -22.00
CA LEU A 115 2.91 -14.88 -21.80
C LEU A 115 1.99 -15.26 -22.98
#